data_AF-T0GCC9-F1
#
_entry.id   AF-T0GCC9-F1
#
_cell.length_a   1.000
_cell.length_b   1.000
_cell.length_c   1.000
_cell.angle_alpha   90.00
_cell.angle_beta   90.00
_cell.angle_gamma   90.00
#
_symmetry.space_group_name_H-M   'P 1'
#
loop_
_entity.id
_entity.type
_entity.pdbx_description
1 polymer ?
#
loop_
_entity_poly.entity_id
_entity_poly.type
_entity_poly.pdbx_seq_one_letter_code
_entity_poly.pdbx_strand_id
1 'polypeptide(L)'
;MVLGYIGFLPARAGSERVKNKNTRPFAGLDGGLLELKLRQLHKVGRLDEIIVSSNDPIVLDYARQFAAEVDDRVVALERPDQYGVSATSMERFIADYIAHLRDNGTIFWTHVTHPFATSRIYEEAIDAYEQALTEGYDSLVSATRIQKFLWRDGRPFNYDNSAEKWPRSQDLPPVWEINHAIYIMPFEVMRSAGDRITDKSCFFPMEEGASMDIDWEDQFHLMDEIAQARIARGLSLI
;
A
#
# COMPACT_ATOMS: atom_id res chain seq x y z
N MET A 1 -7.07 -13.31 -22.74
CA MET A 1 -6.24 -12.11 -22.58
C MET A 1 -5.32 -12.38 -21.40
N VAL A 2 -4.02 -12.08 -21.50
CA VAL A 2 -3.17 -12.05 -20.31
C VAL A 2 -3.53 -10.75 -19.61
N LEU A 3 -4.07 -10.81 -18.38
CA LEU A 3 -4.32 -9.62 -17.58
C LEU A 3 -2.96 -8.96 -17.28
N GLY A 4 -2.86 -7.63 -17.41
CA GLY A 4 -1.66 -6.86 -17.07
C GLY A 4 -1.59 -6.62 -15.57
N TYR A 5 -1.90 -5.39 -15.14
CA TYR A 5 -1.86 -5.01 -13.73
C TYR A 5 -3.26 -4.98 -13.11
N ILE A 6 -3.40 -5.66 -11.97
CA ILE A 6 -4.65 -5.76 -11.22
C ILE A 6 -4.46 -5.07 -9.88
N GLY A 7 -5.07 -3.89 -9.73
CA GLY A 7 -5.14 -3.19 -8.47
C GLY A 7 -5.86 -4.03 -7.43
N PHE A 8 -5.28 -4.19 -6.25
CA PHE A 8 -5.92 -4.87 -5.13
C PHE A 8 -5.97 -3.95 -3.92
N LEU A 9 -7.19 -3.70 -3.44
CA LEU A 9 -7.49 -2.82 -2.33
C LEU A 9 -8.29 -3.57 -1.25
N PRO A 10 -7.61 -4.15 -0.24
CA PRO A 10 -8.30 -4.76 0.89
C PRO A 10 -8.77 -3.69 1.89
N ALA A 11 -10.07 -3.68 2.19
CA ALA A 11 -10.66 -2.78 3.18
C ALA A 11 -11.63 -3.56 4.08
N ARG A 12 -11.14 -4.15 5.18
CA ARG A 12 -11.97 -4.96 6.09
C ARG A 12 -12.91 -4.10 6.95
N ALA A 13 -14.04 -4.68 7.34
CA ALA A 13 -14.88 -4.17 8.41
C ALA A 13 -14.14 -4.21 9.77
N GLY A 14 -14.65 -3.46 10.74
CA GLY A 14 -14.20 -3.57 12.13
C GLY A 14 -12.79 -3.06 12.35
N SER A 15 -12.48 -1.85 11.90
CA SER A 15 -11.26 -1.15 12.30
C SER A 15 -11.30 -0.90 13.82
N GLU A 16 -10.50 -1.65 14.58
CA GLU A 16 -10.50 -1.65 16.05
C GLU A 16 -9.91 -0.35 16.64
N ARG A 17 -8.87 0.19 15.99
CA ARG A 17 -8.11 1.36 16.46
C ARG A 17 -8.68 2.70 16.04
N VAL A 18 -9.40 2.73 14.91
CA VAL A 18 -10.00 3.94 14.31
C VAL A 18 -11.37 3.56 13.78
N LYS A 19 -12.44 4.05 14.42
CA LYS A 19 -13.81 3.65 14.08
C LYS A 19 -14.15 4.08 12.65
N ASN A 20 -14.67 3.14 11.85
CA ASN A 20 -15.07 3.35 10.46
C ASN A 20 -13.95 3.97 9.58
N LYS A 21 -12.67 3.69 9.87
CA LYS A 21 -11.50 4.31 9.23
C LYS A 21 -11.63 4.46 7.70
N ASN A 22 -12.05 3.40 7.01
CA ASN A 22 -12.09 3.37 5.55
C ASN A 22 -13.08 4.37 4.95
N THR A 23 -14.22 4.60 5.62
CA THR A 23 -15.37 5.38 5.11
C THR A 23 -15.63 6.65 5.91
N ARG A 24 -14.83 6.92 6.94
CA ARG A 24 -14.90 8.17 7.71
C ARG A 24 -14.44 9.33 6.83
N PRO A 25 -15.17 10.46 6.78
CA PRO A 25 -14.79 11.60 5.99
C PRO A 25 -13.33 12.02 6.24
N PHE A 26 -12.59 12.25 5.16
CA PHE A 26 -11.16 12.54 5.18
C PHE A 26 -10.82 13.51 4.05
N ALA A 27 -10.03 14.54 4.34
CA ALA A 27 -9.61 15.57 3.38
C ALA A 27 -10.77 16.25 2.63
N GLY A 28 -11.95 16.35 3.26
CA GLY A 28 -13.16 16.91 2.66
C GLY A 28 -13.91 15.95 1.71
N LEU A 29 -13.50 14.68 1.65
CA LEU A 29 -14.16 13.62 0.90
C LEU A 29 -15.11 12.86 1.83
N ASP A 30 -16.40 12.83 1.50
CA ASP A 30 -17.42 12.16 2.31
C ASP A 30 -17.25 10.63 2.32
N GLY A 31 -16.77 10.04 1.22
CA GLY A 31 -16.43 8.61 1.15
C GLY A 31 -15.08 8.26 1.79
N GLY A 32 -14.40 9.24 2.41
CA GLY A 32 -13.24 9.03 3.25
C GLY A 32 -11.99 8.54 2.52
N LEU A 33 -11.19 7.72 3.22
CA LEU A 33 -9.96 7.15 2.70
C LEU A 33 -10.21 6.20 1.51
N LEU A 34 -11.35 5.50 1.49
CA LEU A 34 -11.75 4.64 0.38
C LEU A 34 -11.95 5.46 -0.90
N GLU A 35 -12.72 6.55 -0.81
CA GLU A 35 -12.92 7.47 -1.93
C GLU A 35 -11.59 8.02 -2.45
N LEU A 36 -10.73 8.50 -1.55
CA LEU A 36 -9.43 9.04 -1.91
C LEU A 36 -8.60 8.00 -2.69
N LYS A 37 -8.55 6.77 -2.17
CA LYS A 37 -7.75 5.71 -2.79
C LYS A 37 -8.30 5.26 -4.14
N LEU A 38 -9.62 5.16 -4.29
CA LEU A 38 -10.24 4.85 -5.58
C LEU A 38 -9.99 5.94 -6.61
N ARG A 39 -10.04 7.23 -6.23
CA ARG A 39 -9.69 8.34 -7.11
C ARG A 39 -8.22 8.31 -7.54
N GLN A 40 -7.30 7.93 -6.64
CA GLN A 40 -5.88 7.73 -6.96
C GLN A 40 -5.68 6.57 -7.94
N LEU A 41 -6.26 5.40 -7.67
CA LEU A 41 -6.15 4.21 -8.54
C LEU A 41 -6.82 4.43 -9.90
N HIS A 42 -7.92 5.16 -9.95
CA HIS A 42 -8.58 5.56 -11.21
C HIS A 42 -7.63 6.32 -12.15
N LYS A 43 -6.75 7.16 -11.60
CA LYS A 43 -5.75 7.90 -12.38
C LYS A 43 -4.55 7.07 -12.81
N VAL A 44 -4.42 5.83 -12.34
CA VAL A 44 -3.40 4.89 -12.84
C VAL A 44 -3.94 4.21 -14.10
N GLY A 45 -3.45 4.65 -15.26
CA GLY A 45 -3.95 4.21 -16.56
C GLY A 45 -3.58 2.77 -16.90
N ARG A 46 -2.55 2.23 -16.22
CA ARG A 46 -2.01 0.88 -16.44
C ARG A 46 -2.73 -0.24 -15.69
N LEU A 47 -3.67 0.08 -14.81
CA LEU A 47 -4.49 -0.94 -14.15
C LEU A 47 -5.61 -1.38 -15.09
N ASP A 48 -5.69 -2.68 -15.36
CA ASP A 48 -6.76 -3.29 -16.15
C ASP A 48 -8.02 -3.53 -15.30
N GLU A 49 -7.84 -3.73 -13.99
CA GLU A 49 -8.88 -4.05 -13.02
C GLU A 49 -8.48 -3.51 -11.64
N ILE A 50 -9.46 -3.11 -10.83
CA ILE A 50 -9.27 -2.67 -9.44
C ILE A 50 -10.21 -3.45 -8.53
N ILE A 51 -9.69 -4.50 -7.88
CA ILE A 51 -10.44 -5.34 -6.94
C ILE A 51 -10.50 -4.67 -5.57
N VAL A 52 -11.70 -4.33 -5.12
CA VAL A 52 -11.97 -3.88 -3.75
C VAL A 52 -12.51 -5.06 -2.94
N SER A 53 -11.66 -5.68 -2.12
CA SER A 53 -12.05 -6.84 -1.29
C SER A 53 -12.47 -6.39 0.11
N SER A 54 -13.73 -6.66 0.48
CA SER A 54 -14.28 -6.24 1.78
C SER A 54 -15.38 -7.15 2.30
N ASN A 55 -15.50 -7.26 3.62
CA ASN A 55 -16.66 -7.79 4.33
C ASN A 55 -17.52 -6.67 4.96
N ASP A 56 -17.28 -5.40 4.60
CA ASP A 56 -18.07 -4.24 5.01
C ASP A 56 -19.04 -3.86 3.88
N PRO A 57 -20.37 -3.99 4.09
CA PRO A 57 -21.35 -3.61 3.07
C PRO A 57 -21.21 -2.16 2.59
N ILE A 58 -20.82 -1.23 3.47
CA ILE A 58 -20.66 0.19 3.11
C ILE A 58 -19.51 0.36 2.10
N VAL A 59 -18.41 -0.36 2.29
CA VAL A 59 -17.27 -0.35 1.37
C VAL A 59 -17.66 -0.96 0.03
N LEU A 60 -18.38 -2.09 0.04
CA LEU A 60 -18.81 -2.76 -1.18
C LEU A 60 -19.81 -1.92 -1.98
N ASP A 61 -20.77 -1.30 -1.32
CA ASP A 61 -21.76 -0.43 -1.96
C ASP A 61 -21.11 0.81 -2.57
N TYR A 62 -20.17 1.44 -1.84
CA TYR A 62 -19.41 2.56 -2.38
C TYR A 62 -18.57 2.15 -3.61
N ALA A 63 -17.89 1.00 -3.55
CA ALA A 63 -17.11 0.50 -4.68
C ALA A 63 -17.99 0.19 -5.91
N ARG A 64 -19.19 -0.39 -5.72
CA ARG A 64 -20.16 -0.61 -6.81
C ARG A 64 -20.65 0.69 -7.43
N GLN A 65 -20.93 1.69 -6.59
CA GLN A 65 -21.34 3.01 -7.07
C GLN A 65 -20.22 3.67 -7.87
N PHE A 66 -18.99 3.67 -7.34
CA PHE A 66 -17.83 4.21 -8.04
C PHE A 66 -17.60 3.51 -9.39
N ALA A 67 -17.80 2.20 -9.46
CA ALA A 67 -17.70 1.44 -10.70
C ALA A 67 -18.74 1.87 -11.74
N ALA A 68 -19.99 2.10 -11.32
CA ALA A 68 -21.08 2.50 -12.20
C ALA A 68 -20.97 3.94 -12.69
N GLU A 69 -20.39 4.83 -11.88
CA GLU A 69 -20.39 6.29 -12.12
C GLU A 69 -19.05 6.84 -12.63
N VAL A 70 -17.93 6.21 -12.30
CA VAL A 70 -16.58 6.78 -12.49
C VAL A 70 -15.63 5.86 -13.24
N ASP A 71 -15.53 4.58 -12.86
CA ASP A 71 -14.50 3.67 -13.38
C ASP A 71 -14.96 2.21 -13.41
N ASP A 72 -15.35 1.73 -14.59
CA ASP A 72 -15.88 0.37 -14.79
C ASP A 72 -14.84 -0.75 -14.56
N ARG A 73 -13.56 -0.40 -14.38
CA ARG A 73 -12.50 -1.34 -13.95
C ARG A 73 -12.62 -1.75 -12.49
N VAL A 74 -13.38 -1.02 -11.68
CA VAL A 74 -13.55 -1.30 -10.24
C VAL A 74 -14.48 -2.50 -10.04
N VAL A 75 -14.00 -3.51 -9.31
CA VAL A 75 -14.73 -4.72 -8.97
C VAL A 75 -14.88 -4.84 -7.46
N ALA A 76 -16.09 -4.62 -6.97
CA ALA A 76 -16.44 -4.86 -5.57
C ALA A 76 -16.53 -6.37 -5.31
N LEU A 77 -15.59 -6.90 -4.53
CA LEU A 77 -15.48 -8.32 -4.21
C LEU A 77 -15.81 -8.55 -2.73
N GLU A 78 -16.88 -9.28 -2.47
CA GLU A 78 -17.21 -9.72 -1.12
C GLU A 78 -16.11 -10.66 -0.59
N ARG A 79 -15.56 -10.31 0.57
CA ARG A 79 -14.52 -11.08 1.22
C ARG A 79 -15.14 -12.15 2.11
N PRO A 80 -14.73 -13.43 1.98
CA PRO A 80 -15.16 -14.46 2.91
C PRO A 80 -14.81 -14.09 4.36
N ASP A 81 -15.76 -14.31 5.28
CA ASP A 81 -15.62 -13.89 6.69
C ASP A 81 -14.36 -14.41 7.37
N GLN A 82 -13.93 -15.64 7.05
CA GLN A 82 -12.69 -16.22 7.57
C GLN A 82 -11.42 -15.42 7.23
N TYR A 83 -11.50 -14.53 6.23
CA TYR A 83 -10.42 -13.62 5.83
C TYR A 83 -10.70 -12.16 6.23
N GLY A 84 -11.86 -11.91 6.86
CA GLY A 84 -12.33 -10.59 7.31
C GLY A 84 -12.18 -10.34 8.82
N VAL A 85 -11.65 -11.29 9.59
CA VAL A 85 -11.50 -11.21 11.06
C VAL A 85 -10.05 -10.96 11.48
N SER A 86 -9.84 -10.32 12.64
CA SER A 86 -8.51 -9.98 13.15
C SER A 86 -7.64 -11.18 13.57
N ALA A 87 -8.26 -12.35 13.80
CA ALA A 87 -7.56 -13.58 14.13
C ALA A 87 -6.83 -14.22 12.94
N THR A 88 -7.15 -13.82 11.70
CA THR A 88 -6.54 -14.40 10.51
C THR A 88 -5.16 -13.84 10.28
N SER A 89 -4.15 -14.72 10.29
CA SER A 89 -2.76 -14.35 10.00
C SER A 89 -2.62 -13.80 8.59
N MET A 90 -1.69 -12.86 8.40
CA MET A 90 -1.35 -12.34 7.07
C MET A 90 -0.91 -13.46 6.11
N GLU A 91 -0.15 -14.45 6.60
CA GLU A 91 0.28 -15.61 5.82
C GLU A 91 -0.91 -16.35 5.19
N ARG A 92 -1.87 -16.81 6.00
CA ARG A 92 -3.11 -17.42 5.49
C ARG A 92 -3.92 -16.47 4.59
N PHE A 93 -3.99 -15.18 4.93
CA PHE A 93 -4.73 -14.22 4.11
C PHE A 93 -4.11 -14.09 2.71
N ILE A 94 -2.79 -14.16 2.60
CA ILE A 94 -2.09 -14.13 1.32
C ILE A 94 -2.22 -15.48 0.61
N ALA A 95 -1.73 -16.55 1.24
CA ALA A 95 -1.60 -17.87 0.64
C ALA A 95 -2.96 -18.50 0.29
N ASP A 96 -3.95 -18.38 1.16
CA ASP A 96 -5.24 -19.09 0.99
C ASP A 96 -6.32 -18.23 0.31
N TYR A 97 -6.06 -16.93 0.06
CA TYR A 97 -7.05 -16.02 -0.53
C TYR A 97 -6.49 -15.09 -1.60
N ILE A 98 -5.62 -14.12 -1.24
CA ILE A 98 -5.17 -13.09 -2.19
C ILE A 98 -4.50 -13.73 -3.41
N ALA A 99 -3.63 -14.71 -3.18
CA ALA A 99 -2.88 -15.38 -4.24
C ALA A 99 -3.76 -16.13 -5.25
N HIS A 100 -5.03 -16.37 -4.91
CA HIS A 100 -6.02 -17.09 -5.72
C HIS A 100 -7.12 -16.19 -6.30
N LEU A 101 -7.01 -14.86 -6.15
CA LEU A 101 -7.99 -13.93 -6.73
C LEU A 101 -8.00 -14.00 -8.26
N ARG A 102 -6.85 -14.24 -8.90
CA ARG A 102 -6.73 -14.40 -10.35
C ARG A 102 -5.70 -15.48 -10.67
N ASP A 103 -5.94 -16.24 -11.74
CA ASP A 103 -5.02 -17.29 -12.21
C ASP A 103 -3.77 -16.70 -12.87
N ASN A 104 -3.87 -15.52 -13.50
CA ASN A 104 -2.78 -14.83 -14.17
C ASN A 104 -2.82 -13.31 -13.90
N GLY A 105 -1.77 -12.62 -14.34
CA GLY A 105 -1.58 -11.18 -14.18
C GLY A 105 -0.71 -10.81 -12.99
N THR A 106 -0.48 -9.51 -12.85
CA THR A 106 0.38 -8.90 -11.82
C THR A 106 -0.49 -8.16 -10.81
N ILE A 107 -0.43 -8.56 -9.56
CA ILE A 107 -1.12 -7.82 -8.49
C ILE A 107 -0.37 -6.51 -8.22
N PHE A 108 -1.11 -5.42 -8.16
CA PHE A 108 -0.68 -4.13 -7.61
C PHE A 108 -1.45 -3.91 -6.31
N TRP A 109 -0.87 -4.31 -5.18
CA TRP A 109 -1.53 -4.24 -3.88
C TRP A 109 -1.14 -2.96 -3.14
N THR A 110 -2.16 -2.15 -2.81
CA THR A 110 -2.03 -0.97 -1.96
C THR A 110 -3.11 -0.92 -0.88
N HIS A 111 -3.08 0.09 0.00
CA HIS A 111 -3.96 0.21 1.15
C HIS A 111 -4.58 1.61 1.23
N VAL A 112 -5.84 1.69 1.68
CA VAL A 112 -6.53 2.99 1.92
C VAL A 112 -5.83 3.84 2.99
N THR A 113 -4.99 3.22 3.84
CA THR A 113 -4.37 3.87 5.00
C THR A 113 -3.15 4.71 4.67
N HIS A 114 -2.68 4.68 3.40
CA HIS A 114 -1.61 5.54 2.88
C HIS A 114 -2.19 6.65 1.98
N PRO A 115 -2.86 7.69 2.52
CA PRO A 115 -3.54 8.71 1.72
C PRO A 115 -2.61 9.54 0.86
N PHE A 116 -1.31 9.54 1.12
CA PHE A 116 -0.32 10.35 0.40
C PHE A 116 0.46 9.60 -0.68
N ALA A 117 0.20 8.30 -0.86
CA ALA A 117 0.64 7.56 -2.04
C ALA A 117 -0.29 7.91 -3.22
N THR A 118 0.17 8.84 -4.05
CA THR A 118 -0.61 9.40 -5.17
C THR A 118 -0.53 8.51 -6.42
N SER A 119 -1.41 8.76 -7.39
CA SER A 119 -1.40 8.12 -8.71
C SER A 119 -0.06 8.24 -9.42
N ARG A 120 0.61 9.41 -9.31
CA ARG A 120 1.98 9.60 -9.83
C ARG A 120 2.96 8.59 -9.22
N ILE A 121 2.93 8.38 -7.91
CA ILE A 121 3.81 7.42 -7.23
C ILE A 121 3.50 5.99 -7.68
N TYR A 122 2.22 5.68 -7.90
CA TYR A 122 1.82 4.37 -8.40
C TYR A 122 2.31 4.10 -9.82
N GLU A 123 2.23 5.08 -10.71
CA GLU A 123 2.83 4.99 -12.05
C GLU A 123 4.37 4.82 -11.95
N GLU A 124 5.05 5.64 -11.13
CA GLU A 124 6.49 5.52 -10.90
C GLU A 124 6.88 4.13 -10.35
N ALA A 125 6.05 3.52 -9.50
CA ALA A 125 6.27 2.18 -8.97
C ALA A 125 6.11 1.09 -10.03
N ILE A 126 5.17 1.24 -10.97
CA ILE A 126 5.03 0.30 -12.10
C ILE A 126 6.25 0.43 -13.03
N ASP A 127 6.71 1.64 -13.34
CA ASP A 127 7.95 1.85 -14.12
C ASP A 127 9.16 1.17 -13.46
N ALA A 128 9.30 1.38 -12.15
CA ALA A 128 10.39 0.77 -11.37
C ALA A 128 10.29 -0.76 -11.34
N TYR A 129 9.09 -1.32 -11.28
CA TYR A 129 8.88 -2.77 -11.32
C TYR A 129 9.27 -3.34 -12.69
N GLU A 130 8.84 -2.72 -13.79
CA GLU A 130 9.20 -3.15 -15.15
C GLU A 130 10.71 -3.14 -15.35
N GLN A 131 11.40 -2.10 -14.87
CA GLN A 131 12.85 -2.05 -14.87
C GLN A 131 13.47 -3.16 -14.00
N ALA A 132 12.95 -3.38 -12.80
CA ALA A 132 13.44 -4.41 -11.88
C ALA A 132 13.32 -5.83 -12.47
N LEU A 133 12.28 -6.12 -13.26
CA LEU A 133 12.16 -7.39 -13.98
C LEU A 133 13.34 -7.61 -14.94
N THR A 134 13.82 -6.56 -15.62
CA THR A 134 15.00 -6.67 -16.50
C THR A 134 16.30 -6.92 -15.74
N GLU A 135 16.32 -6.59 -14.45
CA GLU A 135 17.47 -6.77 -13.54
C GLU A 135 17.44 -8.11 -12.79
N GLY A 136 16.39 -8.92 -13.00
CA GLY A 136 16.26 -10.26 -12.42
C GLY A 136 15.50 -10.32 -11.09
N TYR A 137 14.87 -9.22 -10.67
CA TYR A 137 13.90 -9.23 -9.57
C TYR A 137 12.57 -9.86 -10.03
N ASP A 138 11.79 -10.40 -9.09
CA ASP A 138 10.48 -11.00 -9.38
C ASP A 138 9.29 -10.23 -8.77
N SER A 139 9.59 -9.23 -7.97
CA SER A 139 8.61 -8.45 -7.22
C SER A 139 9.19 -7.09 -6.81
N LEU A 140 8.30 -6.16 -6.46
CA LEU A 140 8.64 -4.85 -5.95
C LEU A 140 7.84 -4.58 -4.68
N VAL A 141 8.51 -4.04 -3.66
CA VAL A 141 7.88 -3.59 -2.41
C VAL A 141 8.34 -2.18 -2.08
N SER A 142 7.41 -1.31 -1.68
CA SER A 142 7.76 0.03 -1.24
C SER A 142 8.43 0.03 0.13
N ALA A 143 9.48 0.83 0.26
CA ALA A 143 10.26 0.95 1.47
C ALA A 143 10.73 2.38 1.73
N THR A 144 10.90 2.72 2.99
CA THR A 144 11.47 3.99 3.44
C THR A 144 12.96 3.78 3.73
N ARG A 145 13.81 4.57 3.09
CA ARG A 145 15.27 4.51 3.28
C ARG A 145 15.65 5.20 4.59
N ILE A 146 16.20 4.45 5.53
CA ILE A 146 16.63 4.93 6.85
C ILE A 146 18.14 5.02 6.91
N GLN A 147 18.64 6.24 7.12
CA GLN A 147 20.04 6.53 7.48
C GLN A 147 20.06 7.30 8.80
N LYS A 148 19.54 6.64 9.84
CA LYS A 148 19.49 7.12 11.23
C LYS A 148 20.35 6.22 12.11
N PHE A 149 20.73 6.69 13.30
CA PHE A 149 21.45 5.89 14.28
C PHE A 149 20.50 4.88 14.94
N LEU A 150 20.43 3.66 14.43
CA LEU A 150 19.58 2.61 14.99
C LEU A 150 20.39 1.80 16.01
N TRP A 151 19.83 1.65 17.21
CA TRP A 151 20.48 0.93 18.31
C TRP A 151 19.60 -0.25 18.76
N ARG A 152 20.23 -1.39 19.01
CA ARG A 152 19.59 -2.61 19.54
C ARG A 152 20.46 -3.18 20.64
N ASP A 153 19.86 -3.53 21.77
CA ASP A 153 20.57 -4.12 22.92
C ASP A 153 21.77 -3.27 23.40
N GLY A 154 21.61 -1.94 23.40
CA GLY A 154 22.64 -1.01 23.88
C GLY A 154 23.84 -0.81 22.95
N ARG A 155 23.76 -1.24 21.68
CA ARG A 155 24.82 -1.06 20.67
C ARG A 155 24.25 -0.61 19.31
N PRO A 156 25.07 0.03 18.46
CA PRO A 156 24.72 0.26 17.06
C PRO A 156 24.25 -1.01 16.35
N PHE A 157 23.16 -0.90 15.62
CA PHE A 157 22.61 -1.98 14.79
C PHE A 157 23.08 -1.87 13.35
N ASN A 158 23.10 -0.67 12.77
CA ASN A 158 23.32 -0.43 11.34
C ASN A 158 24.62 0.30 10.98
N TYR A 159 25.51 0.52 11.95
CA TYR A 159 26.78 1.21 11.71
C TYR A 159 27.87 0.77 12.69
N ASP A 160 29.12 0.96 12.31
CA ASP A 160 30.27 0.76 13.20
C ASP A 160 30.63 2.09 13.88
N ASN A 161 30.72 2.07 15.20
CA ASN A 161 31.09 3.24 16.01
C ASN A 161 32.48 3.10 16.67
N SER A 162 33.29 2.14 16.21
CA SER A 162 34.62 1.85 16.75
C SER A 162 35.67 2.91 16.37
N ALA A 163 35.67 3.36 15.12
CA ALA A 163 36.60 4.37 14.61
C ALA A 163 36.10 5.81 14.88
N GLU A 164 34.83 6.06 14.59
CA GLU A 164 34.16 7.32 14.87
C GLU A 164 32.86 7.03 15.63
N LYS A 165 32.69 7.60 16.82
CA LYS A 165 31.54 7.29 17.67
C LYS A 165 30.20 7.70 17.05
N TRP A 166 30.23 8.79 16.29
CA TRP A 166 29.06 9.42 15.66
C TRP A 166 29.43 9.92 14.26
N PRO A 167 29.58 9.00 13.29
CA PRO A 167 29.77 9.40 11.90
C PRO A 167 28.55 10.17 11.41
N ARG A 168 28.74 10.93 10.33
CA ARG A 168 27.65 11.71 9.74
C ARG A 168 26.51 10.77 9.31
N SER A 169 25.26 11.17 9.58
CA SER A 169 24.10 10.30 9.33
C SER A 169 23.94 9.92 7.85
N GLN A 170 24.28 10.83 6.92
CA GLN A 170 24.25 10.55 5.48
C GLN A 170 25.26 9.49 5.01
N ASP A 171 26.31 9.24 5.79
CA ASP A 171 27.37 8.28 5.45
C ASP A 171 27.08 6.89 6.04
N LEU A 172 26.01 6.75 6.85
CA LEU A 172 25.61 5.47 7.42
C LEU A 172 25.12 4.49 6.35
N PRO A 173 25.42 3.18 6.46
CA PRO A 173 24.77 2.17 5.64
C PRO A 173 23.24 2.27 5.77
N PRO A 174 22.49 2.29 4.65
CA PRO A 174 21.04 2.39 4.70
C PRO A 174 20.41 1.11 5.23
N VAL A 175 19.37 1.27 6.03
CA VAL A 175 18.40 0.23 6.36
C VAL A 175 17.10 0.57 5.68
N TRP A 176 16.32 -0.44 5.30
CA TRP A 176 15.04 -0.26 4.63
C TRP A 176 13.91 -0.68 5.57
N GLU A 177 12.99 0.24 5.83
CA GLU A 177 11.73 -0.04 6.50
C GLU A 177 10.68 -0.34 5.43
N ILE A 178 10.11 -1.55 5.45
CA ILE A 178 8.97 -1.86 4.60
C ILE A 178 7.78 -1.03 5.06
N ASN A 179 7.36 -0.07 4.25
CA ASN A 179 6.30 0.88 4.63
C ASN A 179 4.89 0.41 4.23
N HIS A 180 4.81 -0.75 3.57
CA HIS A 180 3.56 -1.42 3.20
C HIS A 180 2.65 -0.66 2.21
N ALA A 181 3.08 0.46 1.62
CA ALA A 181 2.23 1.26 0.75
C ALA A 181 1.94 0.59 -0.61
N ILE A 182 2.90 -0.16 -1.16
CA ILE A 182 2.83 -0.77 -2.49
C ILE A 182 3.53 -2.15 -2.47
N TYR A 183 2.87 -3.12 -3.08
CA TYR A 183 3.43 -4.41 -3.48
C TYR A 183 3.07 -4.67 -4.93
N ILE A 184 4.05 -5.06 -5.75
CA ILE A 184 3.84 -5.46 -7.14
C ILE A 184 4.49 -6.82 -7.36
N MET A 185 3.71 -7.82 -7.77
CA MET A 185 4.25 -9.13 -8.11
C MET A 185 3.25 -9.94 -8.96
N PRO A 186 3.71 -10.93 -9.75
CA PRO A 186 2.81 -11.85 -10.42
C PRO A 186 2.01 -12.69 -9.40
N PHE A 187 0.74 -12.99 -9.68
CA PHE A 187 -0.05 -13.90 -8.84
C PHE A 187 0.60 -15.30 -8.73
N GLU A 188 1.28 -15.76 -9.78
CA GLU A 188 2.02 -17.02 -9.75
C GLU A 188 3.19 -17.00 -8.76
N VAL A 189 3.93 -15.90 -8.70
CA VAL A 189 5.04 -15.72 -7.75
C VAL A 189 4.47 -15.69 -6.33
N MET A 190 3.39 -14.95 -6.10
CA MET A 190 2.72 -14.87 -4.79
C MET A 190 2.27 -16.25 -4.30
N ARG A 191 1.67 -17.07 -5.18
CA ARG A 191 1.27 -18.44 -4.84
C ARG A 191 2.48 -19.32 -4.51
N SER A 192 3.55 -19.24 -5.29
CA SER A 192 4.74 -20.06 -5.06
C SER A 192 5.49 -19.67 -3.79
N ALA A 193 5.54 -18.38 -3.47
CA ALA A 193 6.21 -17.84 -2.30
C ALA A 193 5.37 -17.96 -1.02
N GLY A 194 4.04 -17.93 -1.13
CA GLY A 194 3.14 -17.84 0.03
C GLY A 194 3.20 -16.48 0.74
N ASP A 195 3.82 -15.47 0.12
CA ASP A 195 4.03 -14.14 0.71
C ASP A 195 4.01 -13.07 -0.39
N ARG A 196 3.97 -11.80 0.02
CA ARG A 196 4.03 -10.60 -0.82
C ARG A 196 5.43 -10.01 -0.96
N ILE A 197 6.43 -10.68 -0.38
CA ILE A 197 7.86 -10.34 -0.44
C ILE A 197 8.63 -11.64 -0.67
N THR A 198 9.66 -11.59 -1.51
CA THR A 198 10.56 -12.70 -1.82
C THR A 198 12.02 -12.30 -1.54
N ASP A 199 12.94 -13.25 -1.70
CA ASP A 199 14.38 -12.98 -1.70
C ASP A 199 14.85 -12.18 -2.93
N LYS A 200 13.98 -12.05 -3.95
CA LYS A 200 14.20 -11.29 -5.18
C LYS A 200 13.27 -10.07 -5.29
N SER A 201 12.80 -9.54 -4.16
CA SER A 201 12.08 -8.27 -4.14
C SER A 201 13.02 -7.08 -4.30
N CYS A 202 12.68 -6.17 -5.22
CA CYS A 202 13.29 -4.85 -5.32
C CYS A 202 12.61 -3.88 -4.35
N PHE A 203 13.38 -2.98 -3.74
CA PHE A 203 12.84 -1.91 -2.89
C PHE A 203 12.58 -0.64 -3.69
N PHE A 204 11.32 -0.22 -3.71
CA PHE A 204 10.91 1.07 -4.25
C PHE A 204 10.98 2.14 -3.17
N PRO A 205 11.94 3.09 -3.24
CA PRO A 205 12.08 4.11 -2.22
C PRO A 205 10.90 5.07 -2.24
N MET A 206 10.24 5.24 -1.10
CA MET A 206 9.26 6.31 -0.89
C MET A 206 9.77 7.32 0.13
N GLU A 207 9.49 8.59 -0.13
CA GLU A 207 9.73 9.66 0.84
C GLU A 207 8.84 9.48 2.08
N GLU A 208 9.33 9.91 3.24
CA GLU A 208 8.61 9.84 4.52
C GLU A 208 7.24 10.54 4.45
N GLY A 209 7.16 11.67 3.74
CA GLY A 209 5.90 12.41 3.56
C GLY A 209 4.85 11.71 2.69
N ALA A 210 5.25 10.76 1.85
CA ALA A 210 4.36 10.00 0.98
C ALA A 210 4.02 8.60 1.56
N SER A 211 4.90 8.07 2.41
CA SER A 211 4.77 6.74 3.03
C SER A 211 4.01 6.73 4.37
N MET A 212 3.49 7.88 4.81
CA MET A 212 2.70 7.97 6.04
C MET A 212 1.50 7.02 6.00
N ASP A 213 1.27 6.32 7.11
CA ASP A 213 0.22 5.31 7.29
C ASP A 213 -0.68 5.66 8.48
N ILE A 214 -2.00 5.43 8.32
CA ILE A 214 -3.01 5.67 9.35
C ILE A 214 -3.32 4.37 10.07
N ASP A 215 -2.81 4.28 11.29
CA ASP A 215 -2.91 3.10 12.13
C ASP A 215 -3.66 3.39 13.45
N TRP A 216 -3.57 4.64 13.92
CA TRP A 216 -4.13 5.14 15.17
C TRP A 216 -4.95 6.42 14.95
N GLU A 217 -5.81 6.73 15.93
CA GLU A 217 -6.72 7.89 15.87
C GLU A 217 -5.95 9.22 15.70
N ASP A 218 -4.85 9.40 16.43
CA ASP A 218 -4.01 10.61 16.31
C ASP A 218 -3.40 10.77 14.92
N GLN A 219 -3.04 9.66 14.26
CA GLN A 219 -2.54 9.68 12.89
C GLN A 219 -3.66 10.04 11.91
N PHE A 220 -4.89 9.57 12.14
CA PHE A 220 -6.03 9.95 11.31
C PHE A 220 -6.24 11.48 11.34
N HIS A 221 -6.27 12.07 12.54
CA HIS A 221 -6.42 13.51 12.71
C HIS A 221 -5.26 14.30 12.11
N LEU A 222 -4.02 13.91 12.43
CA LEU A 222 -2.84 14.57 11.90
C LEU A 222 -2.79 14.53 10.37
N MET A 223 -3.10 13.38 9.78
CA MET A 223 -3.02 13.22 8.32
C MET A 223 -4.20 13.92 7.63
N ASP A 224 -5.36 14.03 8.26
CA ASP A 224 -6.46 14.86 7.76
C ASP A 224 -6.05 16.35 7.72
N GLU A 225 -5.45 16.87 8.80
CA GLU A 225 -4.94 18.24 8.84
C GLU A 225 -3.85 18.50 7.77
N ILE A 226 -2.91 17.56 7.61
CA ILE A 226 -1.89 17.63 6.55
C ILE A 226 -2.55 17.62 5.17
N ALA A 227 -3.54 16.75 4.96
CA ALA A 227 -4.25 16.63 3.69
C ALA A 227 -4.97 17.94 3.32
N GLN A 228 -5.71 18.53 4.27
CA GLN A 228 -6.35 19.84 4.11
C GLN A 228 -5.34 20.95 3.81
N ALA A 229 -4.22 20.97 4.53
CA ALA A 229 -3.16 21.96 4.30
C ALA A 229 -2.51 21.81 2.91
N ARG A 230 -2.35 20.59 2.41
CA ARG A 230 -1.85 20.33 1.04
C ARG A 230 -2.85 20.84 -0.01
N ILE A 231 -4.13 20.53 0.15
CA ILE A 231 -5.20 20.99 -0.73
C ILE A 231 -5.27 22.53 -0.76
N ALA A 232 -5.22 23.18 0.41
CA ALA A 232 -5.22 24.64 0.51
C ALA A 232 -4.02 25.31 -0.18
N ARG A 233 -2.91 24.58 -0.36
CA ARG A 233 -1.71 25.02 -1.11
C ARG A 233 -1.76 24.65 -2.59
N GLY A 234 -2.87 24.08 -3.08
CA GLY A 234 -3.02 23.66 -4.47
C GLY A 234 -2.31 22.34 -4.80
N LEU A 235 -1.91 21.55 -3.81
CA LEU A 235 -1.31 20.24 -4.03
C LEU A 235 -2.41 19.18 -4.16
N SER A 236 -2.33 18.37 -5.22
CA SER A 236 -3.19 17.21 -5.42
C SER A 236 -2.85 16.11 -4.42
N LEU A 237 -3.87 15.49 -3.83
CA LEU A 237 -3.75 14.20 -3.16
C LEU A 237 -3.98 13.02 -4.12
N ILE A 238 -4.53 13.29 -5.31
CA ILE A 238 -4.71 12.31 -6.38
C ILE A 238 -3.41 12.14 -7.15
#